data_AF-A0A524NGP4-F1
#
_entry.id   AF-A0A524NGP4-F1
#
_cell.length_a   1.000
_cell.length_b   1.000
_cell.length_c   1.000
_cell.angle_alpha   90.00
_cell.angle_beta   90.00
_cell.angle_gamma   90.00
#
_symmetry.space_group_name_H-M   'P 1'
#
loop_
_entity.id
_entity.type
_entity.pdbx_description
1 polymer ?
#
loop_
_entity_poly.entity_id
_entity_poly.type
_entity_poly.pdbx_seq_one_letter_code
_entity_poly.pdbx_strand_id
1 'polypeptide(L)'
;MLLGPAEVLIQLQVINNLDEFISKWFNPIRKISTHKAIIDKMETLIVISEGKSFIEEPYAFLFLHFQPIYLELVQEKLQVMPKVLSIDTVFGPYDVICAVKANDNKDLQLLISQIKREIPQIQATETTIVASLY
;
A
#
# COMPACT_ATOMS: atom_id res chain seq x y z
N MET A 1 10.90 -1.54 -22.18
CA MET A 1 11.42 -1.88 -20.84
C MET A 1 11.21 -0.67 -19.94
N LEU A 2 10.22 -0.71 -19.05
CA LEU A 2 10.07 0.27 -17.98
C LEU A 2 10.53 -0.40 -16.68
N LEU A 3 11.84 -0.42 -16.44
CA LEU A 3 12.39 -0.70 -15.12
C LEU A 3 12.53 0.64 -14.40
N GLY A 4 11.41 1.14 -13.90
CA GLY A 4 11.39 2.18 -12.86
C GLY A 4 11.76 1.57 -11.50
N PRO A 5 11.83 2.38 -10.43
CA PRO A 5 11.96 1.85 -9.07
C PRO A 5 10.86 0.81 -8.82
N ALA A 6 11.25 -0.40 -8.41
CA ALA A 6 10.34 -1.46 -8.05
C ALA A 6 9.97 -1.30 -6.58
N GLU A 7 8.70 -1.07 -6.29
CA GLU A 7 8.16 -1.09 -4.95
C GLU A 7 7.81 -2.54 -4.59
N VAL A 8 8.42 -3.05 -3.53
CA VAL A 8 8.18 -4.42 -3.06
C VAL A 8 7.52 -4.34 -1.69
N LEU A 9 6.24 -4.74 -1.64
CA LEU A 9 5.51 -4.88 -0.38
C LEU A 9 5.75 -6.29 0.17
N ILE A 10 6.36 -6.38 1.35
CA ILE A 10 6.60 -7.64 2.05
C ILE A 10 5.73 -7.66 3.31
N GLN A 11 4.71 -8.52 3.32
CA GLN A 11 3.96 -8.79 4.54
C GLN A 11 4.77 -9.71 5.44
N LEU A 12 5.11 -9.23 6.63
CA LEU A 12 5.78 -10.02 7.66
C LEU A 12 4.73 -10.67 8.55
N GLN A 13 4.85 -11.97 8.76
CA GLN A 13 4.06 -12.70 9.75
C GLN A 13 4.56 -12.40 11.18
N VAL A 14 4.00 -13.10 12.19
CA VAL A 14 4.35 -12.99 13.60
C VAL A 14 5.86 -12.81 13.80
N ILE A 15 6.24 -11.63 14.28
CA ILE A 15 7.60 -11.32 14.70
C ILE A 15 7.70 -11.70 16.17
N ASN A 16 8.47 -12.75 16.49
CA ASN A 16 8.57 -13.19 17.88
C ASN A 16 9.41 -12.23 18.73
N ASN A 17 10.45 -11.62 18.14
CA ASN A 17 11.29 -10.61 18.79
C ASN A 17 12.11 -9.79 17.77
N LEU A 18 12.72 -8.71 18.25
CA LEU A 18 13.50 -7.77 17.45
C LEU A 18 14.75 -8.41 16.82
N ASP A 19 15.46 -9.30 17.51
CA ASP A 19 16.69 -9.94 17.00
C ASP A 19 16.39 -10.88 15.84
N GLU A 20 15.28 -11.62 15.92
CA GLU A 20 14.79 -12.45 14.83
C GLU A 20 14.41 -11.58 13.63
N PHE A 21 13.68 -10.47 13.85
CA PHE A 21 13.36 -9.53 12.77
C PHE A 21 14.61 -8.99 12.09
N ILE A 22 15.60 -8.56 12.89
CA ILE A 22 16.85 -7.98 12.37
C ILE A 22 17.61 -9.02 11.53
N SER A 23 17.76 -10.23 12.06
CA SER A 23 18.57 -11.27 11.42
C SER A 23 17.92 -11.91 10.19
N LYS A 24 16.61 -12.18 10.23
CA LYS A 24 15.89 -12.89 9.16
C LYS A 24 15.31 -11.97 8.09
N TRP A 25 14.93 -10.75 8.43
CA TRP A 25 14.21 -9.86 7.52
C TRP A 25 15.02 -8.59 7.21
N PHE A 26 15.36 -7.80 8.22
CA PHE A 26 16.01 -6.49 8.01
C PHE A 26 17.39 -6.60 7.34
N ASN A 27 18.28 -7.43 7.88
CA ASN A 27 19.64 -7.57 7.37
C ASN A 27 19.68 -8.19 5.97
N PRO A 28 18.93 -9.26 5.65
CA PRO A 28 18.91 -9.82 4.29
C PRO A 28 18.36 -8.84 3.25
N ILE A 29 17.29 -8.11 3.57
CA ILE A 29 16.72 -7.09 2.68
C ILE A 29 17.77 -5.99 2.42
N ARG A 30 18.51 -5.56 3.44
CA ARG A 30 19.54 -4.51 3.31
C ARG A 30 20.90 -4.98 2.79
N LYS A 31 21.22 -6.28 2.90
CA LYS A 31 22.45 -6.88 2.37
C LYS A 31 22.29 -7.15 0.87
N ILE A 32 22.21 -6.09 0.08
CA ILE A 32 22.31 -6.21 -1.37
C ILE A 32 23.43 -5.31 -1.89
N SER A 33 24.59 -5.97 -2.01
CA SER A 33 25.80 -5.68 -2.78
C SER A 33 26.72 -4.51 -2.37
N THR A 34 28.03 -4.77 -2.45
CA THR A 34 29.12 -3.78 -2.39
C THR A 34 29.17 -2.85 -3.61
N HIS A 35 28.28 -3.05 -4.59
CA HIS A 35 28.23 -2.36 -5.87
C HIS A 35 26.84 -1.76 -6.06
N LYS A 36 26.62 -0.59 -5.45
CA LYS A 36 25.37 0.19 -5.50
C LYS A 36 24.22 -0.45 -4.71
N ALA A 37 23.64 0.31 -3.78
CA ALA A 37 22.47 -0.13 -3.02
C ALA A 37 21.31 -0.37 -4.00
N ILE A 38 20.76 -1.59 -3.99
CA ILE A 38 19.58 -1.95 -4.80
C ILE A 38 18.29 -1.40 -4.18
N ILE A 39 18.31 -1.14 -2.87
CA ILE A 39 17.21 -0.52 -2.12
C ILE A 39 17.61 0.91 -1.79
N ASP A 40 16.91 1.87 -2.39
CA ASP A 40 17.13 3.31 -2.18
C ASP A 40 16.34 3.82 -0.96
N LYS A 41 15.17 3.23 -0.69
CA LYS A 41 14.27 3.63 0.41
C LYS A 41 13.59 2.40 1.00
N MET A 42 13.41 2.40 2.33
CA MET A 42 12.65 1.39 3.06
C MET A 42 11.67 2.11 3.99
N GLU A 43 10.38 1.78 3.86
CA GLU A 43 9.33 2.28 4.74
C GLU A 43 8.73 1.11 5.52
N THR A 44 8.48 1.34 6.81
CA THR A 44 7.83 0.36 7.68
C THR A 44 6.43 0.86 8.00
N LEU A 45 5.45 -0.02 7.83
CA LEU A 45 4.04 0.23 8.11
C LEU A 45 3.58 -0.76 9.17
N ILE A 46 2.84 -0.29 10.17
CA ILE A 46 2.22 -1.14 11.19
C ILE A 46 0.71 -1.12 10.95
N VAL A 47 0.13 -2.26 10.58
CA VAL A 47 -1.32 -2.38 10.42
C VAL A 47 -1.97 -2.37 11.80
N ILE A 48 -2.88 -1.42 12.03
CA ILE A 48 -3.63 -1.31 13.29
C ILE A 48 -5.07 -1.79 13.16
N SER A 49 -5.62 -1.78 11.95
CA SER A 49 -6.91 -2.37 11.64
C SER A 49 -6.88 -2.90 10.23
N GLU A 50 -7.14 -4.20 10.08
CA GLU A 50 -7.31 -4.82 8.78
C GLU A 50 -8.73 -4.53 8.25
N GLY A 51 -8.84 -4.28 6.96
CA GLY A 51 -10.08 -4.19 6.24
C GLY A 51 -10.67 -5.57 5.96
N LYS A 52 -11.72 -5.60 5.13
CA LYS A 52 -12.32 -6.87 4.70
C LYS A 52 -11.32 -7.68 3.89
N SER A 53 -11.25 -8.98 4.17
CA SER A 53 -10.54 -9.92 3.30
C SER A 53 -11.19 -9.95 1.92
N PHE A 54 -10.37 -10.08 0.88
CA PHE A 54 -10.81 -10.17 -0.50
C PHE A 54 -10.25 -11.43 -1.16
N ILE A 55 -11.00 -11.96 -2.13
CA ILE A 55 -10.64 -13.16 -2.91
C ILE A 55 -10.08 -12.78 -4.29
N GLU A 56 -10.52 -11.63 -4.82
CA GLU A 56 -10.04 -11.09 -6.09
C GLU A 56 -8.62 -10.54 -5.93
N GLU A 57 -7.71 -10.86 -6.86
CA GLU A 57 -6.37 -10.28 -6.86
C GLU A 57 -6.46 -8.76 -7.10
N PRO A 58 -5.86 -7.91 -6.25
CA PRO A 58 -5.89 -6.48 -6.43
C PRO A 58 -5.06 -6.09 -7.66
N TYR A 59 -5.57 -5.12 -8.41
CA TYR A 59 -4.81 -4.53 -9.51
C TYR A 59 -3.73 -3.57 -8.99
N ALA A 60 -4.04 -2.86 -7.90
CA ALA A 60 -3.13 -1.92 -7.28
C ALA A 60 -3.41 -1.77 -5.78
N PHE A 61 -2.42 -1.25 -5.07
CA PHE A 61 -2.56 -0.71 -3.72
C PHE A 61 -2.46 0.82 -3.79
N LEU A 62 -3.40 1.50 -3.13
CA LEU A 62 -3.39 2.94 -2.95
C LEU A 62 -2.95 3.27 -1.53
N PHE A 63 -1.93 4.09 -1.40
CA PHE A 63 -1.44 4.59 -0.12
C PHE A 63 -1.96 6.02 0.06
N LEU A 64 -2.83 6.22 1.03
CA LEU A 64 -3.58 7.45 1.21
C LEU A 64 -3.04 8.21 2.42
N HIS A 65 -2.77 9.50 2.21
CA HIS A 65 -2.38 10.42 3.26
C HIS A 65 -3.46 11.49 3.49
N PHE A 66 -3.86 11.69 4.73
CA PHE A 66 -4.82 12.70 5.18
C PHE A 66 -4.67 12.98 6.69
N GLN A 67 -5.37 13.98 7.22
CA GLN A 67 -5.31 14.23 8.66
C GLN A 67 -6.10 13.17 9.45
N PRO A 68 -5.56 12.60 10.54
CA PRO A 68 -6.20 11.50 11.28
C PRO A 68 -7.65 11.76 11.74
N ILE A 69 -8.04 13.03 11.93
CA ILE A 69 -9.42 13.42 12.26
C ILE A 69 -10.45 12.97 11.21
N TYR A 70 -10.04 12.71 9.97
CA TYR A 70 -10.90 12.31 8.87
C TYR A 70 -10.98 10.80 8.65
N LEU A 71 -10.32 9.98 9.49
CA LEU A 71 -10.21 8.53 9.29
C LEU A 71 -11.57 7.86 9.07
N GLU A 72 -12.52 8.09 9.96
CA GLU A 72 -13.86 7.49 9.88
C GLU A 72 -14.58 7.89 8.57
N LEU A 73 -14.59 9.18 8.25
CA LEU A 73 -15.20 9.70 7.02
C LEU A 73 -14.57 9.10 5.76
N VAL A 74 -13.24 8.96 5.73
CA VAL A 74 -12.52 8.40 4.59
C VAL A 74 -12.87 6.91 4.45
N GLN A 75 -12.87 6.15 5.54
CA GLN A 75 -13.23 4.73 5.54
C GLN A 75 -14.67 4.51 5.06
N GLU A 76 -15.64 5.27 5.57
CA GLU A 76 -17.05 5.17 5.15
C GLU A 76 -17.22 5.40 3.65
N LYS A 77 -16.57 6.45 3.12
CA LYS A 77 -16.66 6.79 1.70
C LYS A 77 -15.98 5.76 0.80
N LEU A 78 -14.83 5.23 1.21
CA LEU A 78 -14.13 4.20 0.44
C LEU A 78 -14.87 2.87 0.49
N GLN A 79 -15.49 2.53 1.62
CA GLN A 79 -16.15 1.23 1.82
C GLN A 79 -17.36 1.02 0.90
N VAL A 80 -18.03 2.10 0.50
CA VAL A 80 -19.17 2.04 -0.44
C VAL A 80 -18.73 2.01 -1.91
N MET A 81 -17.44 2.17 -2.21
CA MET A 81 -16.92 2.13 -3.59
C MET A 81 -16.71 0.67 -4.03
N PRO A 82 -17.40 0.18 -5.07
CA PRO A 82 -17.34 -1.25 -5.46
C PRO A 82 -15.97 -1.75 -5.92
N LYS A 83 -15.06 -0.83 -6.27
CA LYS A 83 -13.70 -1.16 -6.72
C LYS A 83 -12.66 -1.17 -5.59
N VAL A 84 -13.06 -0.81 -4.38
CA VAL A 84 -12.22 -0.90 -3.19
C VAL A 84 -12.46 -2.27 -2.54
N LEU A 85 -11.40 -3.07 -2.45
CA LEU A 85 -11.44 -4.46 -1.96
C LEU A 85 -11.16 -4.54 -0.46
N SER A 86 -10.16 -3.80 0.02
CA SER A 86 -9.85 -3.63 1.45
C SER A 86 -9.50 -2.19 1.77
N ILE A 87 -9.55 -1.88 3.07
CA ILE A 87 -9.18 -0.60 3.64
C ILE A 87 -8.47 -0.91 4.96
N ASP A 88 -7.15 -0.90 4.93
CA ASP A 88 -6.31 -1.18 6.10
C ASP A 88 -5.87 0.15 6.69
N THR A 89 -6.07 0.34 7.98
CA THR A 89 -5.53 1.51 8.70
C THR A 89 -4.14 1.16 9.18
N VAL A 90 -3.20 2.08 8.96
CA VAL A 90 -1.78 1.85 9.27
C VAL A 90 -1.18 3.01 10.05
N PHE A 91 -0.16 2.70 10.87
CA PHE A 91 0.80 3.68 11.34
C PHE A 91 2.03 3.68 10.42
N GLY A 92 2.44 4.87 9.99
CA GLY A 92 3.58 5.08 9.12
C GLY A 92 3.43 6.41 8.36
N PRO A 93 4.02 6.53 7.16
CA PRO A 93 3.86 7.71 6.30
C PRO A 93 2.45 7.88 5.70
N TYR A 94 1.60 6.86 5.80
CA TYR A 94 0.24 6.85 5.30
C TYR A 94 -0.74 6.55 6.43
N ASP A 95 -1.99 6.92 6.22
CA ASP A 95 -3.07 6.72 7.19
C ASP A 95 -3.89 5.47 6.83
N VAL A 96 -4.08 5.23 5.54
CA VAL A 96 -4.84 4.10 4.99
C VAL A 96 -4.13 3.51 3.77
N ILE A 97 -4.19 2.19 3.66
CA ILE A 97 -3.83 1.44 2.45
C ILE A 97 -5.09 0.76 1.91
N CYS A 98 -5.37 0.94 0.61
CA CYS A 98 -6.50 0.32 -0.04
C CYS A 98 -6.04 -0.65 -1.12
N ALA A 99 -6.47 -1.91 -1.03
CA ALA A 99 -6.45 -2.81 -2.18
C ALA A 99 -7.59 -2.42 -3.13
N VAL A 100 -7.29 -2.23 -4.43
CA VAL A 100 -8.29 -1.85 -5.42
C VAL A 100 -8.26 -2.76 -6.64
N LYS A 101 -9.42 -2.95 -7.27
CA LYS A 101 -9.54 -3.58 -8.58
C LYS A 101 -9.67 -2.56 -9.70
N ALA A 102 -9.06 -2.89 -10.83
CA ALA A 102 -9.19 -2.17 -12.07
C ALA A 102 -8.97 -3.12 -13.24
N ASN A 103 -9.57 -2.84 -14.39
CA ASN A 103 -9.38 -3.64 -15.60
C ASN A 103 -8.05 -3.30 -16.30
N ASP A 104 -7.65 -2.03 -16.23
CA ASP A 104 -6.43 -1.51 -16.84
C ASP A 104 -6.01 -0.19 -16.16
N ASN A 105 -4.91 0.39 -16.63
CA ASN A 105 -4.40 1.67 -16.13
C ASN A 105 -5.38 2.83 -16.30
N LYS A 106 -6.20 2.86 -17.36
CA LYS A 106 -7.19 3.94 -17.55
C LYS A 106 -8.28 3.82 -16.49
N ASP A 107 -8.75 2.61 -16.26
CA ASP A 107 -9.75 2.29 -15.26
C ASP A 107 -9.28 2.63 -13.83
N LEU A 108 -8.00 2.34 -13.53
CA LEU A 108 -7.35 2.73 -12.27
C LEU A 108 -7.29 4.26 -12.12
N GLN A 109 -6.88 4.99 -13.16
CA GLN A 109 -6.82 6.46 -13.11
C GLN A 109 -8.20 7.10 -12.91
N LEU A 110 -9.25 6.52 -13.51
CA LEU A 110 -10.63 6.96 -13.28
C LEU A 110 -11.05 6.74 -11.82
N LEU A 111 -10.71 5.60 -11.24
CA LEU A 111 -10.97 5.31 -9.81
C LEU A 111 -10.24 6.30 -8.90
N ILE A 112 -8.94 6.54 -9.12
CA ILE A 112 -8.15 7.51 -8.34
C ILE A 112 -8.76 8.92 -8.44
N SER A 113 -9.18 9.32 -9.65
CA SER A 113 -9.83 10.61 -9.89
C SER A 113 -11.17 10.71 -9.18
N GLN A 114 -11.96 9.63 -9.16
CA GLN A 114 -13.21 9.53 -8.41
C GLN A 114 -12.96 9.70 -6.91
N ILE A 115 -11.99 8.97 -6.35
CA ILE A 115 -11.62 9.04 -4.93
C ILE A 115 -11.25 10.48 -4.55
N LYS A 116 -10.37 11.13 -5.31
CA LYS A 116 -9.95 12.52 -5.04
C LYS A 116 -11.11 13.52 -5.10
N ARG A 117 -12.06 13.31 -6.02
CA ARG A 117 -13.24 14.17 -6.16
C ARG A 117 -14.23 13.98 -5.00
N GLU A 118 -14.47 12.74 -4.60
CA GLU A 118 -15.49 12.40 -3.59
C GLU A 118 -14.95 12.54 -2.15
N ILE A 119 -13.62 12.49 -1.98
CA ILE A 119 -12.92 12.55 -0.69
C ILE A 119 -11.81 13.62 -0.75
N PRO A 120 -12.17 14.91 -0.79
CA PRO A 120 -11.19 16.00 -0.89
C PRO A 120 -10.27 16.14 0.33
N GLN A 121 -10.54 15.41 1.42
CA GLN A 121 -9.68 15.32 2.60
C GLN A 121 -8.38 14.54 2.33
N ILE A 122 -8.34 13.71 1.28
CA ILE A 122 -7.12 13.00 0.86
C ILE A 122 -6.15 14.02 0.27
N GLN A 123 -5.01 14.19 0.94
CA GLN A 123 -3.97 15.16 0.60
C GLN A 123 -2.97 14.60 -0.40
N ALA A 124 -2.63 13.31 -0.28
CA ALA A 124 -1.77 12.62 -1.22
C ALA A 124 -2.24 11.19 -1.44
N THR A 125 -1.88 10.66 -2.61
CA THR A 125 -2.14 9.28 -3.02
C THR A 125 -0.91 8.77 -3.73
N GLU A 126 -0.27 7.75 -3.18
CA GLU A 126 0.71 6.94 -3.90
C GLU A 126 0.04 5.66 -4.39
N THR A 127 0.55 5.10 -5.49
CA THR A 127 -0.10 3.99 -6.19
C THR A 127 0.94 2.99 -6.62
N THR A 128 0.82 1.77 -6.09
CA THR A 128 1.66 0.64 -6.46
C THR A 128 0.82 -0.34 -7.26
N ILE A 129 1.15 -0.52 -8.54
CA ILE A 129 0.47 -1.49 -9.41
C ILE A 129 1.04 -2.88 -9.11
N VAL A 130 0.16 -3.87 -8.95
CA VAL A 130 0.56 -5.26 -8.76
C VAL A 130 1.16 -5.77 -10.07
N ALA A 131 2.43 -6.16 -10.02
CA ALA A 131 3.10 -6.74 -11.17
C ALA A 131 2.61 -8.18 -11.38
N SER A 132 1.87 -8.44 -12.45
CA SER A 132 1.65 -9.81 -12.90
C SER A 132 2.96 -10.36 -13.49
N LEU A 133 3.54 -11.35 -12.81
CA LEU A 133 4.65 -12.14 -13.32
C LEU A 133 4.09 -13.17 -14.33
N TYR A 134 3.92 -12.76 -15.58
CA TYR A 134 3.70 -13.68 -16.70
C TYR A 134 4.98 -13.88 -17.50
#